data_AF-A0A934GDD8-F1
#
_entry.id   AF-A0A934GDD8-F1
#
_cell.length_a   1.000
_cell.length_b   1.000
_cell.length_c   1.000
_cell.angle_alpha   90.00
_cell.angle_beta   90.00
_cell.angle_gamma   90.00
#
_symmetry.space_group_name_H-M   'P 1'
#
loop_
_entity.id
_entity.type
_entity.pdbx_description
1 polymer ?
#
loop_
_entity_poly.entity_id
_entity_poly.type
_entity_poly.pdbx_seq_one_letter_code
_entity_poly.pdbx_strand_id
1 'polypeptide(L)'
;MGIEQRHFEETPREHVLHGEFDEIRSDPHLEGVVWEELEAKDIGLLDKLLRGTLTEEDANRRLEELEEEGRDREDASVNFVAALLNKLVSQKSFERHRAGNA
;
A
#
# COMPACT_ATOMS: atom_id res chain seq x y z
N MET A 1 -37.79 -19.38 2.52
CA MET A 1 -37.09 -18.41 3.39
C MET A 1 -35.72 -18.20 2.79
N GLY A 2 -35.51 -17.04 2.16
CA GLY A 2 -34.25 -16.70 1.51
C GLY A 2 -33.18 -16.54 2.57
N ILE A 3 -32.10 -17.30 2.44
CA ILE A 3 -30.88 -17.06 3.20
C ILE A 3 -30.32 -15.77 2.61
N GLU A 4 -30.55 -14.65 3.30
CA GLU A 4 -29.84 -13.40 3.05
C GLU A 4 -28.36 -13.71 3.24
N GLN A 5 -27.65 -13.85 2.11
CA GLN A 5 -26.20 -13.83 2.10
C GLN A 5 -25.81 -12.44 2.58
N ARG A 6 -25.55 -12.32 3.89
CA ARG A 6 -24.80 -11.20 4.42
C ARG A 6 -23.44 -11.29 3.76
N HIS A 7 -23.27 -10.50 2.70
CA HIS A 7 -21.98 -10.18 2.14
C HIS A 7 -21.25 -9.43 3.26
N PHE A 8 -20.57 -10.18 4.13
CA PHE A 8 -19.55 -9.59 4.99
C PHE A 8 -18.54 -9.03 4.01
N GLU A 9 -18.48 -7.70 3.89
CA GLU A 9 -17.39 -7.04 3.20
C GLU A 9 -16.14 -7.38 4.00
N GLU A 10 -15.45 -8.44 3.56
CA GLU A 10 -14.16 -8.81 4.11
C GLU A 10 -13.29 -7.57 4.04
N THR A 11 -12.89 -7.10 5.22
CA THR A 11 -12.04 -5.91 5.29
C THR A 11 -10.73 -6.23 4.59
N PRO A 12 -10.02 -5.24 4.05
CA PRO A 12 -8.70 -5.46 3.47
C PRO A 12 -7.72 -6.26 4.34
N ARG A 13 -7.90 -6.18 5.66
CA ARG A 13 -7.19 -6.94 6.69
C ARG A 13 -7.45 -8.46 6.63
N GLU A 14 -8.58 -8.89 6.11
CA GLU A 14 -8.95 -10.30 5.90
C GLU A 14 -8.45 -10.82 4.54
N HIS A 15 -8.26 -9.94 3.55
CA HIS A 15 -7.77 -10.30 2.21
C HIS A 15 -6.25 -10.52 2.17
N VAL A 16 -5.50 -9.81 3.01
CA VAL A 16 -4.03 -9.92 3.09
C VAL A 16 -3.67 -10.94 4.17
N LEU A 17 -3.45 -12.18 3.74
CA LEU A 17 -3.00 -13.34 4.52
C LEU A 17 -2.11 -12.94 5.71
N HIS A 18 -2.62 -13.18 6.92
CA HIS A 18 -2.15 -12.70 8.22
C HIS A 18 -0.63 -12.76 8.53
N GLY A 19 0.18 -13.52 7.79
CA GLY A 19 1.64 -13.55 7.98
C GLY A 19 2.39 -12.46 7.22
N GLU A 20 2.06 -12.25 5.95
CA GLU A 20 2.73 -11.26 5.09
C GLU A 20 2.36 -9.83 5.50
N PHE A 21 1.14 -9.64 6.00
CA PHE A 21 0.69 -8.36 6.51
C PHE A 21 1.45 -7.90 7.77
N ASP A 22 1.76 -8.82 8.69
CA ASP A 22 2.50 -8.51 9.92
C ASP A 22 3.94 -8.06 9.60
N GLU A 23 4.58 -8.69 8.61
CA GLU A 23 5.90 -8.26 8.12
C GLU A 23 5.87 -6.85 7.52
N ILE A 24 4.87 -6.55 6.68
CA ILE A 24 4.72 -5.19 6.13
C ILE A 24 4.43 -4.16 7.22
N ARG A 25 3.59 -4.50 8.20
CA ARG A 25 3.25 -3.57 9.28
C ARG A 25 4.46 -3.23 10.14
N SER A 26 5.45 -4.11 10.20
CA SER A 26 6.74 -3.87 10.86
C SER A 26 7.74 -3.08 10.00
N ASP A 27 7.39 -2.74 8.77
CA ASP A 27 8.25 -1.99 7.87
C ASP A 27 8.42 -0.54 8.33
N PRO A 28 9.66 -0.07 8.56
CA PRO A 28 9.91 1.29 9.04
C PRO A 28 9.49 2.38 8.05
N HIS A 29 9.41 2.08 6.75
CA HIS A 29 8.98 3.04 5.73
C HIS A 29 7.45 3.20 5.72
N LEU A 30 6.72 2.30 6.37
CA LEU A 30 5.26 2.31 6.49
C LEU A 30 4.83 2.61 7.94
N GLU A 31 5.76 3.08 8.77
CA GLU A 31 5.45 3.56 10.11
C GLU A 31 4.48 4.75 10.05
N GLY A 32 3.41 4.71 10.84
CA GLY A 32 2.40 5.76 10.89
C GLY A 32 1.26 5.63 9.88
N VAL A 33 1.27 4.61 9.01
CA VAL A 33 0.11 4.29 8.15
C VAL A 33 -1.08 3.87 9.01
N VAL A 34 -2.24 4.48 8.74
CA VAL A 34 -3.53 4.14 9.37
C VAL A 34 -4.23 3.07 8.52
N TRP A 35 -3.93 1.81 8.82
CA TRP A 35 -4.35 0.66 8.02
C TRP A 35 -5.88 0.45 7.97
N GLU A 36 -6.58 0.85 9.02
CA GLU A 36 -8.04 0.71 9.14
C GLU A 36 -8.83 1.64 8.20
N GLU A 37 -8.18 2.69 7.68
CA GLU A 37 -8.80 3.71 6.82
C GLU A 37 -8.43 3.54 5.34
N LEU A 38 -7.68 2.49 4.99
CA LEU A 38 -7.27 2.24 3.61
C LEU A 38 -8.43 1.75 2.75
N GLU A 39 -8.47 2.24 1.52
CA GLU A 39 -9.48 1.90 0.53
C GLU A 39 -9.07 0.69 -0.30
N ALA A 40 -10.04 0.04 -0.96
CA ALA A 40 -9.77 -1.11 -1.83
C ALA A 40 -8.69 -0.85 -2.90
N LYS A 41 -8.62 0.38 -3.44
CA LYS A 41 -7.56 0.79 -4.38
C LYS A 41 -6.17 0.79 -3.75
N ASP A 42 -6.05 1.22 -2.49
CA ASP A 42 -4.80 1.26 -1.74
C ASP A 42 -4.32 -0.16 -1.41
N ILE A 43 -5.26 -1.04 -1.12
CA ILE A 43 -5.02 -2.44 -0.81
C ILE A 43 -4.54 -3.19 -2.05
N GLY A 44 -5.02 -2.80 -3.24
CA GLY A 44 -4.46 -3.26 -4.50
C GLY A 44 -2.97 -2.91 -4.66
N LEU A 45 -2.52 -1.76 -4.14
CA LEU A 45 -1.09 -1.42 -4.12
C LEU A 45 -0.31 -2.25 -3.10
N LEU A 46 -0.94 -2.56 -1.96
CA LEU A 46 -0.36 -3.42 -0.94
C LEU A 46 -0.14 -4.85 -1.45
N ASP A 47 -1.11 -5.43 -2.16
CA ASP A 47 -0.96 -6.75 -2.80
C ASP A 47 0.16 -6.74 -3.85
N LYS A 48 0.26 -5.67 -4.66
CA LYS A 48 1.39 -5.49 -5.58
C LYS A 48 2.73 -5.40 -4.85
N LEU A 49 2.78 -4.73 -3.69
CA LEU A 49 4.00 -4.61 -2.89
C LEU A 49 4.45 -6.00 -2.41
N LEU A 50 3.53 -6.79 -1.87
CA LEU A 50 3.79 -8.15 -1.38
C LEU A 50 4.30 -9.08 -2.47
N ARG A 51 3.72 -8.99 -3.66
CA ARG A 51 4.14 -9.78 -4.82
C ARG A 51 5.46 -9.28 -5.44
N GLY A 52 6.00 -8.16 -4.98
CA GLY A 52 7.19 -7.53 -5.57
C GLY A 52 6.94 -6.96 -6.97
N THR A 53 5.69 -6.66 -7.31
CA THR A 53 5.28 -6.14 -8.61
C THR A 53 4.87 -4.66 -8.58
N LEU A 54 4.90 -4.02 -7.40
CA LEU A 54 4.58 -2.60 -7.25
C LEU A 54 5.64 -1.74 -7.94
N THR A 55 5.19 -0.80 -8.77
CA THR A 55 6.06 0.16 -9.46
C THR A 55 5.86 1.58 -8.94
N GLU A 56 6.84 2.47 -9.19
CA GLU A 56 6.71 3.91 -8.92
C GLU A 56 5.51 4.51 -9.69
N GLU A 57 5.23 4.01 -10.89
CA GLU A 57 4.11 4.48 -11.71
C GLU A 57 2.75 4.12 -11.11
N ASP A 58 2.61 2.92 -10.52
CA ASP A 58 1.39 2.52 -9.83
C ASP A 58 1.07 3.46 -8.66
N ALA A 59 2.09 3.80 -7.86
CA ALA A 59 1.94 4.69 -6.71
C ALA A 59 1.70 6.14 -7.15
N ASN A 60 2.43 6.66 -8.14
CA ASN A 60 2.20 8.00 -8.67
C ASN A 60 0.80 8.16 -9.26
N ARG A 61 0.31 7.16 -10.02
CA ARG A 61 -1.05 7.18 -10.55
C ARG A 61 -2.09 7.26 -9.45
N ARG A 62 -1.91 6.53 -8.34
CA ARG A 62 -2.83 6.62 -7.21
C ARG A 62 -2.77 7.99 -6.53
N LEU A 63 -1.60 8.63 -6.43
CA LEU A 63 -1.52 10.01 -5.94
C LEU A 63 -2.26 10.99 -6.84
N GLU A 64 -2.11 10.88 -8.16
CA GLU A 64 -2.85 11.69 -9.13
C GLU A 64 -4.36 11.52 -8.96
N GLU A 65 -4.85 10.27 -8.83
CA GLU A 65 -6.26 9.99 -8.55
C GLU A 65 -6.73 10.65 -7.23
N LEU A 66 -5.94 10.54 -6.16
CA LEU A 66 -6.29 11.14 -4.86
C LEU A 66 -6.29 12.67 -4.92
N GLU A 67 -5.39 13.28 -5.69
CA GLU A 67 -5.37 14.73 -5.93
C GLU A 67 -6.61 15.17 -6.74
N GLU A 68 -6.99 14.42 -7.77
CA GLU A 68 -8.21 14.65 -8.54
C GLU A 68 -9.49 14.48 -7.70
N GLU A 69 -9.48 13.53 -6.77
CA GLU A 69 -10.54 13.33 -5.75
C GLU A 69 -10.57 14.46 -4.70
N GLY A 70 -9.60 15.38 -4.71
CA GLY A 70 -9.53 16.51 -3.78
C GLY A 70 -9.11 16.12 -2.37
N ARG A 71 -8.34 15.04 -2.22
CA ARG A 71 -7.90 14.53 -0.92
C ARG A 71 -6.84 15.42 -0.29
N ASP A 72 -6.97 15.61 1.01
CA ASP A 72 -6.00 16.37 1.79
C ASP A 72 -4.71 15.57 2.03
N ARG A 73 -3.62 16.27 2.31
CA ARG A 73 -2.31 15.63 2.59
C ARG A 73 -2.31 14.78 3.86
N GLU A 74 -3.27 14.99 4.75
CA GLU A 74 -3.43 14.21 5.98
C GLU A 74 -4.31 12.97 5.78
N ASP A 75 -4.90 12.79 4.59
CA ASP A 75 -5.71 11.62 4.25
C ASP A 75 -4.90 10.32 4.34
N ALA A 76 -5.51 9.27 4.90
CA ALA A 76 -4.85 8.00 5.13
C ALA A 76 -4.31 7.37 3.84
N SER A 77 -5.07 7.44 2.73
CA SER A 77 -4.65 6.93 1.43
C SER A 77 -3.48 7.74 0.88
N VAL A 78 -3.50 9.08 1.00
CA VAL A 78 -2.39 9.94 0.57
C VAL A 78 -1.11 9.62 1.33
N ASN A 79 -1.19 9.54 2.65
CA ASN A 79 -0.06 9.18 3.52
C ASN A 79 0.50 7.80 3.20
N PHE A 80 -0.36 6.81 3.00
CA PHE A 80 0.04 5.45 2.64
C PHE A 80 0.78 5.39 1.30
N VAL A 81 0.26 6.04 0.25
CA VAL A 81 0.89 6.02 -1.07
C VAL A 81 2.22 6.77 -1.06
N ALA A 82 2.32 7.87 -0.32
CA ALA A 82 3.59 8.57 -0.11
C ALA A 82 4.63 7.69 0.61
N ALA A 83 4.20 6.90 1.60
CA ALA A 83 5.03 5.93 2.30
C ALA A 83 5.54 4.82 1.35
N LEU A 84 4.68 4.30 0.47
CA LEU A 84 5.06 3.34 -0.58
C LEU A 84 6.13 3.91 -1.52
N LEU A 85 5.98 5.15 -1.97
CA LEU A 85 6.98 5.80 -2.83
C LEU A 85 8.33 5.92 -2.14
N ASN A 86 8.35 6.35 -0.87
CA ASN A 86 9.59 6.44 -0.10
C ASN A 86 10.28 5.08 0.03
N LYS A 87 9.51 4.01 0.23
CA LYS A 87 10.02 2.62 0.23
C LYS A 87 10.65 2.24 -1.10
N LEU A 88 9.94 2.44 -2.22
CA LEU A 88 10.43 2.10 -3.56
C LEU A 88 11.72 2.86 -3.92
N VAL A 89 11.78 4.17 -3.62
CA VAL A 89 12.96 5.00 -3.84
C VAL A 89 14.15 4.51 -3.01
N SER A 90 13.91 4.14 -1.74
CA SER A 90 14.93 3.61 -0.84
C SER A 90 15.49 2.27 -1.33
N GLN A 91 14.63 1.35 -1.78
CA GLN A 91 15.04 0.06 -2.36
C GLN A 91 15.92 0.25 -3.60
N LYS A 92 15.50 1.11 -4.53
CA LYS A 92 16.26 1.42 -5.75
C LYS A 92 17.60 2.08 -5.48
N SER A 93 17.69 2.91 -4.43
CA SER A 93 18.96 3.50 -3.99
C SER A 93 19.91 2.40 -3.49
N PHE A 94 19.41 1.49 -2.64
CA PHE A 94 20.18 0.38 -2.12
C PHE A 94 20.67 -0.58 -3.23
N GLU A 95 19.82 -0.93 -4.20
CA GLU A 95 20.19 -1.77 -5.34
C GLU A 95 21.26 -1.13 -6.22
N ARG A 96 21.16 0.17 -6.49
CA ARG A 96 22.20 0.91 -7.22
C ARG A 96 23.53 0.90 -6.48
N HIS A 97 23.52 1.10 -5.16
CA HIS A 97 24.72 1.02 -4.33
C HIS A 97 25.31 -0.40 -4.28
N ARG A 98 24.47 -1.43 -4.30
CA ARG A 98 24.91 -2.83 -4.33
C ARG A 98 25.51 -3.22 -5.68
N ALA A 99 24.91 -2.77 -6.78
CA ALA A 99 25.37 -3.07 -8.15
C ALA A 99 26.62 -2.28 -8.56
N GLY A 100 26.84 -1.08 -7.99
CA GLY A 100 28.04 -0.26 -8.24
C GLY A 100 29.28 -0.66 -7.42
N ASN A 101 29.13 -1.57 -6.45
CA ASN A 101 30.22 -2.10 -5.60
C ASN A 101 30.54 -3.58 -5.90
N ALA A 102 30.01 -4.12 -7.01
CA ALA A 102 30.30 -5.46 -7.53
C ALA A 102 31.24 -5.36 -8.75
#